data_AF-A0A7R9ZW65-F1
#
_entry.id   AF-A0A7R9ZW65-F1
#
_cell.length_a   1.000
_cell.length_b   1.000
_cell.length_c   1.000
_cell.angle_alpha   90.00
_cell.angle_beta   90.00
_cell.angle_gamma   90.00
#
_symmetry.space_group_name_H-M   'P 1'
#
loop_
_entity.id
_entity.type
_entity.pdbx_description
1 polymer ?
#
loop_
_entity_poly.entity_id
_entity_poly.type
_entity_poly.pdbx_seq_one_letter_code
_entity_poly.pdbx_strand_id
1 'polypeptide(L)'
;LDRSTLEACQSVTAVALGMVMAGTGDLAALQVLRSLRKRADLETSYGVHMATHTAIGFVFLGGGRYTFDQDPLSIAALLMAAFPRFPISLMDNRCHLQAFRHLYVLAARHRCVEAVEV
;
A
#
# COMPACT_ATOMS: atom_id res chain seq x y z
N LEU A 1 -13.06 -8.88 20.91
CA LEU A 1 -12.74 -8.41 19.54
C LEU A 1 -11.89 -9.48 18.89
N ASP A 2 -12.23 -9.91 17.67
CA ASP A 2 -11.52 -11.01 17.02
C ASP A 2 -10.19 -10.53 16.46
N ARG A 3 -9.11 -11.29 16.70
CA ARG A 3 -7.75 -10.96 16.24
C ARG A 3 -7.69 -10.67 14.74
N SER A 4 -8.43 -11.43 13.94
CA SER A 4 -8.51 -11.27 12.49
C SER A 4 -9.07 -9.90 12.07
N THR A 5 -10.06 -9.38 12.79
CA THR A 5 -10.65 -8.07 12.51
C THR A 5 -9.67 -6.94 12.82
N LEU A 6 -8.90 -7.07 13.90
CA LEU A 6 -7.83 -6.12 14.25
C LEU A 6 -6.74 -6.09 13.18
N GLU A 7 -6.26 -7.26 12.75
CA GLU A 7 -5.24 -7.38 11.70
C GLU A 7 -5.72 -6.80 10.36
N ALA A 8 -7.00 -6.98 10.02
CA ALA A 8 -7.60 -6.39 8.83
C ALA A 8 -7.66 -4.86 8.91
N CYS A 9 -8.15 -4.29 10.03
CA CYS A 9 -8.18 -2.85 10.23
C CYS A 9 -6.78 -2.24 10.21
N GLN A 10 -5.82 -2.90 10.87
CA GLN A 10 -4.41 -2.49 10.87
C GLN A 10 -3.79 -2.52 9.47
N SER A 11 -4.15 -3.51 8.66
CA SER A 11 -3.68 -3.61 7.27
C SER A 11 -4.24 -2.48 6.40
N VAL A 12 -5.52 -2.15 6.56
CA VAL A 12 -6.16 -1.03 5.84
C VAL A 12 -5.56 0.31 6.26
N THR A 13 -5.35 0.55 7.55
CA THR A 13 -4.74 1.80 8.02
C THR A 13 -3.28 1.94 7.59
N ALA A 14 -2.53 0.83 7.55
CA ALA A 14 -1.17 0.82 7.02
C ALA A 14 -1.13 1.23 5.54
N VAL A 15 -2.01 0.68 4.70
CA VAL A 15 -2.10 1.04 3.29
C VAL A 15 -2.57 2.49 3.10
N ALA A 16 -3.52 2.96 3.92
CA ALA A 16 -3.97 4.34 3.90
C ALA A 16 -2.83 5.32 4.24
N LEU A 17 -2.03 5.02 5.27
CA LEU A 17 -0.85 5.80 5.62
C LEU A 17 0.15 5.86 4.46
N GLY A 18 0.42 4.71 3.82
CA GLY A 18 1.31 4.64 2.66
C GLY A 18 0.78 5.44 1.46
N MET A 19 -0.54 5.45 1.25
CA MET A 19 -1.20 6.20 0.18
C MET A 19 -1.15 7.71 0.40
N VAL A 20 -1.35 8.17 1.64
CA VAL A 20 -1.23 9.60 2.01
C VAL A 20 0.22 10.08 1.87
N MET A 21 1.19 9.26 2.30
CA MET A 21 2.61 9.57 2.21
C MET A 21 3.25 9.09 0.89
N ALA A 22 2.45 8.93 -0.17
CA ALA A 22 2.93 8.31 -1.39
C ALA A 22 4.00 9.14 -2.09
N GLY A 23 5.18 8.55 -2.29
CA GLY A 23 6.32 9.16 -2.96
C GLY A 23 7.15 10.12 -2.11
N THR A 24 6.77 10.40 -0.85
CA THR A 24 7.53 11.35 -0.01
C THR A 24 8.76 10.71 0.63
N GLY A 25 8.80 9.39 0.77
CA GLY A 25 9.88 8.70 1.46
C GLY A 25 9.91 8.95 2.97
N ASP A 26 8.77 9.31 3.58
CA ASP A 26 8.71 9.69 4.99
C ASP A 26 9.26 8.61 5.95
N LEU A 27 10.22 9.04 6.79
CA LEU A 27 10.95 8.15 7.68
C LEU A 27 10.05 7.63 8.81
N ALA A 28 9.16 8.46 9.36
CA ALA A 28 8.29 8.07 10.46
C ALA A 28 7.29 6.99 10.01
N ALA A 29 6.66 7.18 8.86
CA ALA A 29 5.79 6.18 8.22
C ALA A 29 6.55 4.88 7.96
N LEU A 30 7.77 4.96 7.40
CA LEU A 30 8.59 3.77 7.16
C LEU A 30 8.96 3.04 8.46
N GLN A 31 9.28 3.75 9.55
CA GLN A 31 9.60 3.15 10.84
C GLN A 31 8.40 2.36 11.39
N VAL A 32 7.19 2.95 11.33
CA VAL A 32 5.96 2.26 11.74
C VAL A 32 5.75 1.01 10.88
N LEU A 33 5.78 1.13 9.55
CA LEU A 33 5.56 0.00 8.64
C LEU A 33 6.63 -1.10 8.79
N ARG A 34 7.90 -0.73 9.06
CA ARG A 34 8.96 -1.70 9.38
C ARG A 34 8.70 -2.41 10.69
N SER A 35 8.17 -1.73 11.70
CA SER A 35 7.79 -2.36 12.96
C SER A 35 6.67 -3.39 12.75
N LEU A 36 5.69 -3.09 11.89
CA LEU A 36 4.62 -4.02 11.53
C LEU A 36 5.18 -5.24 10.80
N ARG A 37 6.05 -5.03 9.83
CA ARG A 37 6.73 -6.11 9.10
C ARG A 37 7.53 -7.01 10.02
N LYS A 38 8.21 -6.47 11.04
CA LYS A 38 9.00 -7.23 12.01
C LYS A 38 8.17 -8.04 12.99
N ARG A 39 6.93 -7.62 13.27
CA ARG A 39 6.00 -8.31 14.17
C ARG A 39 5.23 -9.45 13.50
N ALA A 40 5.34 -9.56 12.17
CA ALA A 40 4.67 -10.60 11.43
C ALA A 40 5.46 -11.91 11.55
N ASP A 41 4.85 -12.90 12.21
CA ASP A 41 5.36 -14.25 12.37
C ASP A 41 4.84 -15.19 11.26
N LEU A 42 5.29 -16.45 11.27
CA LEU A 42 4.87 -17.50 10.32
C LEU A 42 3.36 -17.77 10.32
N GLU A 43 2.68 -17.53 11.46
CA GLU A 43 1.24 -17.68 11.61
C GLU A 43 0.44 -16.49 11.02
N THR A 44 1.14 -15.43 10.59
CA THR A 44 0.49 -14.25 10.04
C THR A 44 -0.06 -14.54 8.65
N SER A 45 -1.31 -14.16 8.39
CA SER A 45 -1.90 -14.34 7.06
C SER A 45 -1.12 -13.59 5.97
N TYR A 46 -1.11 -14.16 4.76
CA TYR A 46 -0.41 -13.56 3.62
C TYR A 46 -0.86 -12.12 3.34
N GLY A 47 -2.14 -11.83 3.56
CA GLY A 47 -2.74 -10.53 3.36
C GLY A 47 -2.11 -9.40 4.18
N VAL A 48 -1.70 -9.66 5.42
CA VAL A 48 -1.04 -8.67 6.28
C VAL A 48 0.34 -8.32 5.74
N HIS A 49 1.10 -9.32 5.30
CA HIS A 49 2.38 -9.11 4.65
C HIS A 49 2.22 -8.28 3.38
N MET A 50 1.24 -8.65 2.54
CA MET A 50 0.96 -7.93 1.31
C MET A 50 0.58 -6.48 1.59
N ALA A 51 -0.33 -6.21 2.52
CA ALA A 51 -0.73 -4.86 2.91
C ALA A 51 0.46 -4.02 3.39
N THR A 52 1.30 -4.60 4.25
CA THR A 52 2.49 -3.94 4.80
C THR A 52 3.50 -3.60 3.70
N HIS A 53 3.74 -4.52 2.77
CA HIS A 53 4.66 -4.29 1.65
C HIS A 53 4.10 -3.31 0.63
N THR A 54 2.80 -3.35 0.33
CA THR A 54 2.13 -2.35 -0.52
C THR A 54 2.25 -0.96 0.09
N ALA A 55 2.01 -0.80 1.40
CA ALA A 55 2.17 0.47 2.09
C ALA A 55 3.61 1.00 2.00
N ILE A 56 4.62 0.15 2.23
CA ILE A 56 6.03 0.53 2.08
C ILE A 56 6.32 0.94 0.62
N GLY A 57 5.81 0.20 -0.34
CA GLY A 57 5.94 0.51 -1.77
C GLY A 57 5.32 1.85 -2.14
N PHE A 58 4.19 2.22 -1.55
CA PHE A 58 3.55 3.52 -1.77
C PHE A 58 4.38 4.67 -1.19
N VAL A 59 4.93 4.53 0.01
CA VAL A 59 5.82 5.57 0.60
C VAL A 59 7.00 5.90 -0.33
N PHE A 60 7.55 4.89 -1.01
CA PHE A 60 8.66 5.04 -1.96
C PHE A 60 8.22 4.89 -3.43
N LEU A 61 7.00 5.32 -3.77
CA LEU A 61 6.43 5.14 -5.10
C LEU A 61 7.35 5.72 -6.18
N GLY A 62 7.74 4.86 -7.14
CA GLY A 62 8.67 5.23 -8.21
C GLY A 62 10.01 5.80 -7.71
N GLY A 63 10.50 5.35 -6.55
CA GLY A 63 11.74 5.84 -5.94
C GLY A 63 11.61 7.24 -5.33
N GLY A 64 10.38 7.69 -5.06
CA GLY A 64 10.08 9.05 -4.57
C GLY A 64 9.81 10.07 -5.68
N ARG A 65 9.74 9.62 -6.94
CA ARG A 65 9.47 10.49 -8.09
C ARG A 65 7.98 10.63 -8.43
N TYR A 66 7.19 9.68 -7.96
CA TYR A 66 5.78 9.55 -8.30
C TYR A 66 4.89 9.71 -7.07
N THR A 67 3.72 10.28 -7.26
CA THR A 67 2.65 10.31 -6.25
C THR A 67 1.32 9.96 -6.89
N PHE A 68 0.25 9.82 -6.10
CA PHE A 68 -1.07 9.49 -6.60
C PHE A 68 -1.87 10.74 -7.00
N ASP A 69 -2.61 10.62 -8.10
CA ASP A 69 -3.56 11.64 -8.54
C ASP A 69 -4.96 11.42 -7.94
N GLN A 70 -5.81 12.45 -8.05
CA GLN A 70 -7.18 12.48 -7.53
C GLN A 70 -8.23 12.66 -8.64
N ASP A 71 -7.87 12.39 -9.90
CA ASP A 71 -8.84 12.34 -10.99
C ASP A 71 -9.77 11.11 -10.86
N PRO A 72 -10.97 11.11 -11.48
CA PRO A 72 -11.93 10.03 -11.31
C PRO A 72 -11.40 8.64 -11.69
N LEU A 73 -10.53 8.55 -12.70
CA LEU A 73 -9.91 7.28 -13.11
C LEU A 73 -8.89 6.83 -12.06
N SER A 74 -8.07 7.75 -11.56
CA SER A 74 -7.09 7.46 -10.49
C SER A 74 -7.79 7.00 -9.21
N ILE A 75 -8.87 7.66 -8.79
CA ILE A 75 -9.66 7.23 -7.63
C ILE A 75 -10.26 5.84 -7.85
N ALA A 76 -10.86 5.58 -9.02
CA ALA A 76 -11.41 4.27 -9.35
C ALA A 76 -10.33 3.17 -9.34
N ALA A 77 -9.15 3.45 -9.89
CA ALA A 77 -8.01 2.55 -9.89
C ALA A 77 -7.48 2.26 -8.48
N LEU A 78 -7.41 3.28 -7.62
CA LEU A 78 -6.99 3.14 -6.22
C LEU A 78 -8.02 2.37 -5.39
N LEU A 79 -9.32 2.59 -5.60
CA LEU A 79 -10.38 1.82 -4.93
C LEU A 79 -10.26 0.32 -5.25
N MET A 80 -9.96 -0.02 -6.50
CA MET A 80 -9.70 -1.41 -6.89
C MET A 80 -8.40 -1.93 -6.27
N ALA A 81 -7.32 -1.15 -6.32
CA ALA A 81 -6.02 -1.62 -5.84
C ALA A 81 -5.93 -1.76 -4.31
N ALA A 82 -6.59 -0.87 -3.57
CA ALA A 82 -6.60 -0.79 -2.11
C ALA A 82 -7.87 -1.39 -1.50
N PHE A 83 -8.56 -2.29 -2.20
CA PHE A 83 -9.78 -2.93 -1.70
C PHE A 83 -9.56 -3.53 -0.30
N PRO A 84 -10.41 -3.21 0.71
CA PRO A 84 -10.14 -3.42 2.13
C PRO A 84 -10.39 -4.88 2.58
N ARG A 85 -10.07 -5.84 1.72
CA ARG A 85 -10.09 -7.27 2.02
C ARG A 85 -8.87 -7.94 1.40
N PHE A 86 -7.97 -8.38 2.27
CA PHE A 86 -6.72 -9.01 1.88
C PHE A 86 -6.87 -10.55 1.83
N PRO A 87 -6.15 -11.22 0.93
CA PRO A 87 -6.16 -12.68 0.80
C PRO A 87 -5.63 -13.38 2.05
N ILE A 88 -6.19 -14.54 2.37
CA ILE A 88 -5.69 -15.36 3.48
C ILE A 88 -4.45 -16.16 3.03
N SER A 89 -4.46 -16.66 1.79
CA SER A 89 -3.38 -17.42 1.17
C SER A 89 -2.98 -16.84 -0.19
N LEU A 90 -1.83 -17.24 -0.72
CA LEU A 90 -1.28 -16.75 -2.00
C LEU A 90 -2.23 -16.88 -3.20
N MET A 91 -3.06 -17.93 -3.21
CA MET A 91 -3.99 -18.24 -4.32
C MET A 91 -5.43 -17.83 -4.03
N ASP A 92 -5.67 -17.13 -2.91
CA ASP A 92 -7.00 -16.69 -2.51
C ASP A 92 -7.46 -15.49 -3.34
N ASN A 93 -8.41 -15.74 -4.24
CA ASN A 93 -9.07 -14.74 -5.08
C ASN A 93 -10.57 -14.66 -4.81
N ARG A 94 -11.06 -15.24 -3.69
CA ARG A 94 -12.50 -15.40 -3.45
C ARG A 94 -13.25 -14.09 -3.31
N CYS A 95 -12.63 -13.11 -2.65
CA CYS A 95 -13.27 -11.83 -2.36
C CYS A 95 -12.81 -10.68 -3.27
N HIS A 96 -11.62 -10.81 -3.86
CA HIS A 96 -11.02 -9.80 -4.70
C HIS A 96 -9.96 -10.46 -5.58
N LEU A 97 -9.90 -10.08 -6.85
CA LEU A 97 -8.91 -10.59 -7.79
C LEU A 97 -7.55 -9.93 -7.53
N GLN A 98 -6.52 -10.70 -7.16
CA GLN A 98 -5.23 -10.12 -6.75
C GLN A 98 -4.56 -9.26 -7.85
N ALA A 99 -4.82 -9.53 -9.13
CA ALA A 99 -4.28 -8.74 -10.24
C ALA A 99 -4.68 -7.26 -10.17
N PHE A 100 -5.87 -6.93 -9.65
CA PHE A 100 -6.34 -5.55 -9.53
C PHE A 100 -5.54 -4.72 -8.52
N ARG A 101 -4.77 -5.37 -7.63
CA ARG A 101 -3.86 -4.68 -6.71
C ARG A 101 -2.73 -3.94 -7.40
N HIS A 102 -2.47 -4.20 -8.68
CA HIS A 102 -1.47 -3.46 -9.46
C HIS A 102 -2.05 -2.25 -10.21
N LEU A 103 -3.38 -2.04 -10.17
CA LEU A 103 -4.01 -0.90 -10.85
C LEU A 103 -3.63 0.46 -10.25
N TYR A 104 -3.02 0.51 -9.06
CA TYR A 104 -2.48 1.75 -8.49
C TYR A 104 -1.51 2.47 -9.45
N VAL A 105 -0.87 1.74 -10.38
CA VAL A 105 0.02 2.32 -11.39
C VAL A 105 -0.71 3.30 -12.31
N LEU A 106 -1.99 3.08 -12.59
CA LEU A 106 -2.80 4.01 -13.40
C LEU A 106 -3.03 5.35 -12.69
N ALA A 107 -2.97 5.36 -11.36
CA ALA A 107 -3.07 6.55 -10.53
C ALA A 107 -1.72 7.24 -10.28
N ALA A 108 -0.61 6.58 -10.59
CA ALA A 108 0.73 7.13 -10.37
C ALA A 108 1.03 8.23 -11.40
N ARG A 109 1.53 9.37 -10.92
CA ARG A 109 1.96 10.51 -11.73
C ARG A 109 3.33 10.99 -11.28
N HIS A 110 4.19 11.29 -12.25
CA HIS A 110 5.48 11.91 -11.98
C HIS A 110 5.25 13.37 -11.54
N ARG A 111 5.64 13.72 -10.31
CA ARG A 111 5.51 15.09 -9.77
C ARG A 111 6.79 15.61 -9.11
N CYS A 112 7.87 14.84 -9.15
CA CYS A 112 9.16 15.29 -8.65
C CYS A 112 9.82 16.29 -9.60
N VAL A 113 10.35 17.37 -9.04
CA VAL A 113 11.11 18.42 -9.75
C VAL A 113 12.54 18.32 -9.26
N GLU A 114 13.46 18.05 -10.19
CA GLU A 114 14.89 17.91 -9.89
C GLU A 114 15.61 19.21 -10.30
N ALA A 115 16.34 19.82 -9.36
CA ALA A 115 17.20 20.95 -9.65
C ALA A 115 18.54 20.42 -10.17
N VAL A 116 18.89 20.79 -11.40
CA VAL A 116 20.17 20.42 -12.02
C VAL A 116 21.07 21.64 -12.00
N GLU A 117 22.27 21.49 -11.45
CA GLU A 117 23.32 22.50 -11.50
C GLU A 117 23.80 22.64 -12.95
N VAL A 118 23.90 23.88 -13.44
CA VAL A 118 24.30 24.22 -14.83
C VAL A 118 25.73 24.70 -14.85
#